data_AF-A0A920KWA2-F1
#
_entry.id   AF-A0A920KWA2-F1
#
_cell.length_a   1.000
_cell.length_b   1.000
_cell.length_c   1.000
_cell.angle_alpha   90.00
_cell.angle_beta   90.00
_cell.angle_gamma   90.00
#
_symmetry.space_group_name_H-M   'P 1'
#
loop_
_entity.id
_entity.type
_entity.pdbx_description
1 polymer ?
#
loop_
_entity_poly.entity_id
_entity_poly.type
_entity_poly.pdbx_seq_one_letter_code
_entity_poly.pdbx_strand_id
1 'polypeptide(L)'
;MHHIIQFLRPGDILCIDRLGDDKHACLGGGVAAAIVASGCSGVILDGPCTDVPELKEYGLQVWCKGNSPITTRIYNIGGSFNVPVSIGGVATNPGDVVIADFSGVLIMPKDEAEADVDWAIRKATS
;
A
#
# COMPACT_ATOMS: atom_id res chain seq x y z
N MET A 1 -4.88 11.82 0.42
CA MET A 1 -5.07 10.89 -0.72
C MET A 1 -5.17 11.62 -2.06
N HIS A 2 -6.23 12.38 -2.34
CA HIS A 2 -6.39 13.06 -3.64
C HIS A 2 -5.14 13.83 -4.14
N HIS A 3 -4.46 14.57 -3.26
CA HIS A 3 -3.24 15.29 -3.61
C HIS A 3 -2.00 14.43 -3.84
N ILE A 4 -1.92 13.23 -3.25
CA ILE A 4 -0.69 12.41 -3.34
C ILE A 4 -0.70 11.50 -4.57
N ILE A 5 -1.88 11.16 -5.09
CA ILE A 5 -2.05 10.23 -6.21
C ILE A 5 -1.34 10.74 -7.47
N GLN A 6 -1.30 12.06 -7.67
CA GLN A 6 -0.61 12.66 -8.82
C GLN A 6 0.92 12.46 -8.82
N PHE A 7 1.51 12.06 -7.69
CA PHE A 7 2.95 11.78 -7.57
C PHE A 7 3.30 10.30 -7.73
N LEU A 8 2.29 9.42 -7.81
CA LEU A 8 2.51 7.99 -8.01
C LEU A 8 3.03 7.73 -9.42
N ARG A 9 3.94 6.77 -9.52
CA ARG A 9 4.55 6.34 -10.77
C ARG A 9 4.20 4.87 -11.06
N PRO A 10 4.26 4.46 -12.34
CA PRO A 10 4.13 3.05 -12.68
C PRO A 10 5.11 2.18 -11.91
N GLY A 11 4.62 1.09 -11.31
CA GLY A 11 5.43 0.17 -10.50
C GLY A 11 5.55 0.54 -9.02
N ASP A 12 5.09 1.73 -8.59
CA ASP A 12 5.06 2.07 -7.17
C ASP A 12 4.08 1.15 -6.42
N ILE A 13 4.42 0.81 -5.18
CA ILE A 13 3.49 0.24 -4.20
C ILE A 13 3.24 1.29 -3.13
N LEU A 14 1.98 1.70 -2.96
CA LEU A 14 1.63 2.74 -2.01
C LEU A 14 1.46 2.15 -0.60
N CYS A 15 2.37 2.50 0.30
CA CYS A 15 2.29 2.13 1.71
C CYS A 15 1.64 3.25 2.53
N ILE A 16 0.62 2.92 3.33
CA ILE A 16 -0.16 3.88 4.10
C ILE A 16 -0.23 3.43 5.55
N ASP A 17 0.30 4.25 6.45
CA ASP A 17 0.18 4.08 7.90
C ASP A 17 -0.97 4.95 8.44
N ARG A 18 -1.90 4.33 9.17
CA ARG A 18 -3.03 5.02 9.82
C ARG A 18 -2.77 5.37 11.28
N LEU A 19 -1.55 5.21 11.77
CA LEU A 19 -1.14 5.50 13.14
C LEU A 19 -2.00 4.74 14.17
N GLY A 20 -2.37 3.50 13.83
CA GLY A 20 -3.22 2.65 14.65
C GLY A 20 -4.73 2.89 14.54
N ASP A 21 -5.19 3.80 13.66
CA ASP A 21 -6.63 3.98 13.38
C ASP A 21 -7.20 2.79 12.59
N ASP A 22 -7.94 1.94 13.29
CA ASP A 22 -8.64 0.77 12.77
C ASP A 22 -10.09 1.06 12.36
N LYS A 23 -10.54 2.31 12.54
CA LYS A 23 -11.94 2.71 12.37
C LYS A 23 -12.20 3.45 11.06
N HIS A 24 -11.28 4.28 10.59
CA HIS A 24 -11.55 5.14 9.43
C HIS A 24 -10.79 4.72 8.17
N ALA A 25 -11.54 4.47 7.11
CA ALA A 25 -10.97 4.19 5.80
C ALA A 25 -10.50 5.46 5.11
N CYS A 26 -9.25 5.45 4.65
CA CYS A 26 -8.68 6.49 3.78
C CYS A 26 -8.63 6.08 2.30
N LEU A 27 -8.86 4.79 2.02
CA LEU A 27 -8.85 4.21 0.68
C LEU A 27 -10.24 3.62 0.38
N GLY A 28 -10.83 4.06 -0.73
CA GLY A 28 -12.10 3.58 -1.26
C GLY A 28 -12.16 3.85 -2.77
N GLY A 29 -13.31 3.58 -3.38
CA GLY A 29 -13.49 3.57 -4.83
C GLY A 29 -13.10 4.91 -5.48
N GLY A 30 -13.49 6.02 -4.84
CA GLY A 30 -13.24 7.37 -5.37
C GLY A 30 -11.76 7.74 -5.56
N VAL A 31 -10.83 7.11 -4.82
CA VAL A 31 -9.38 7.30 -5.02
C VAL A 31 -8.73 6.11 -5.73
N ALA A 32 -9.36 4.93 -5.69
CA ALA A 32 -8.83 3.71 -6.27
C ALA A 32 -8.66 3.80 -7.79
N ALA A 33 -9.66 4.34 -8.50
CA ALA A 33 -9.57 4.50 -9.95
C ALA A 33 -8.36 5.36 -10.37
N ALA A 34 -8.05 6.42 -9.61
CA ALA A 34 -6.91 7.28 -9.88
C ALA A 34 -5.57 6.61 -9.54
N ILE A 35 -5.52 5.76 -8.51
CA ILE A 35 -4.34 4.94 -8.19
C ILE A 35 -4.07 3.92 -9.31
N VAL A 36 -5.10 3.25 -9.83
CA VAL A 36 -4.93 2.34 -10.96
C VAL A 36 -4.46 3.09 -12.21
N ALA A 37 -5.05 4.26 -12.48
CA ALA A 37 -4.66 5.10 -13.62
C ALA A 37 -3.20 5.58 -13.56
N SER A 38 -2.58 5.67 -12.37
CA SER A 38 -1.17 6.03 -12.23
C SER A 38 -0.21 4.89 -12.56
N GLY A 39 -0.70 3.66 -12.79
CA GLY A 39 0.11 2.45 -12.95
C GLY A 39 0.69 1.90 -11.64
N CYS A 40 0.15 2.34 -10.49
CA CYS A 40 0.51 1.81 -9.18
C CYS A 40 0.23 0.30 -9.14
N SER A 41 1.18 -0.49 -8.64
CA SER A 41 1.08 -1.95 -8.61
C SER A 41 0.17 -2.47 -7.49
N GLY A 42 -0.06 -1.66 -6.44
CA GLY A 42 -0.94 -2.02 -5.34
C GLY A 42 -0.82 -1.08 -4.15
N VAL A 43 -1.62 -1.35 -3.11
CA VAL A 43 -1.64 -0.58 -1.88
C VAL A 43 -1.46 -1.50 -0.67
N ILE A 44 -0.52 -1.17 0.21
CA ILE A 44 -0.43 -1.75 1.55
C ILE A 44 -0.96 -0.70 2.54
N LEU A 45 -2.05 -1.02 3.23
CA LEU A 45 -2.76 -0.13 4.12
C LEU A 45 -2.75 -0.70 5.54
N ASP A 46 -1.99 -0.09 6.43
CA ASP A 46 -2.02 -0.41 7.85
C ASP A 46 -3.25 0.23 8.53
N GLY A 47 -4.44 -0.27 8.15
CA GLY A 47 -5.75 0.21 8.59
C GLY A 47 -6.87 -0.37 7.71
N PRO A 48 -8.12 0.09 7.87
CA PRO A 48 -9.24 -0.43 7.08
C PRO A 48 -9.35 0.25 5.71
N CYS A 49 -9.77 -0.50 4.69
CA CYS A 49 -10.23 0.06 3.41
C CYS A 49 -11.77 0.16 3.37
N THR A 50 -12.31 0.67 2.26
CA THR A 50 -13.74 0.67 1.97
C THR A 50 -14.00 0.42 0.48
N ASP A 51 -15.27 0.31 0.08
CA ASP A 51 -15.71 0.09 -1.30
C ASP A 51 -15.05 -1.13 -1.98
N VAL A 52 -14.87 -2.23 -1.22
CA VAL A 52 -14.20 -3.46 -1.69
C VAL A 52 -14.69 -3.96 -3.07
N PRO A 53 -16.00 -3.92 -3.41
CA PRO A 53 -16.45 -4.29 -4.75
C PRO A 53 -15.82 -3.43 -5.86
N GLU A 54 -15.73 -2.12 -5.67
CA GLU A 54 -15.11 -1.19 -6.64
C GLU A 54 -13.60 -1.41 -6.73
N LEU A 55 -12.92 -1.63 -5.59
CA LEU A 55 -11.49 -1.96 -5.59
C LEU A 55 -11.20 -3.20 -6.44
N LYS A 56 -12.05 -4.22 -6.34
CA LYS A 56 -11.97 -5.45 -7.15
C LYS A 56 -12.30 -5.19 -8.61
N GLU A 57 -13.34 -4.41 -8.91
CA GLU A 57 -13.73 -4.05 -10.28
C GLU A 57 -12.60 -3.33 -11.01
N TYR A 58 -11.91 -2.42 -10.32
CA TYR A 58 -10.76 -1.70 -10.87
C TYR A 58 -9.48 -2.56 -10.95
N GLY A 59 -9.49 -3.77 -10.38
CA GLY A 59 -8.31 -4.63 -10.32
C GLY A 59 -7.20 -4.10 -9.39
N LEU A 60 -7.53 -3.20 -8.46
CA LEU A 60 -6.55 -2.66 -7.52
C LEU A 60 -6.27 -3.70 -6.42
N GLN A 61 -5.01 -4.12 -6.33
CA GLN A 61 -4.57 -5.02 -5.26
C GLN A 61 -4.37 -4.23 -3.96
N VAL A 62 -5.04 -4.66 -2.89
CA VAL A 62 -5.00 -3.98 -1.58
C VAL A 62 -4.81 -5.00 -0.47
N TRP A 63 -3.77 -4.81 0.33
CA TRP A 63 -3.56 -5.51 1.60
C TRP A 63 -3.91 -4.55 2.73
N CYS A 64 -4.86 -4.93 3.58
CA CYS A 64 -5.36 -4.07 4.64
C CYS A 64 -5.76 -4.85 5.88
N LYS A 65 -5.94 -4.16 7.02
CA LYS A 65 -6.35 -4.78 8.29
C LYS A 65 -7.84 -5.08 8.39
N GLY A 66 -8.66 -4.60 7.45
CA GLY A 66 -10.10 -4.85 7.44
C GLY A 66 -10.87 -3.90 6.55
N ASN A 67 -12.18 -3.85 6.75
CA ASN A 67 -13.10 -2.99 6.03
C ASN A 67 -13.85 -2.07 6.99
N SER A 68 -14.04 -0.80 6.62
CA SER A 68 -14.84 0.15 7.38
C SER A 68 -15.73 0.99 6.47
N PRO A 69 -17.00 1.25 6.85
CA PRO A 69 -17.86 2.19 6.13
C PRO A 69 -17.60 3.66 6.50
N ILE A 70 -16.78 3.93 7.53
CA ILE A 70 -16.54 5.30 8.01
C ILE A 70 -15.31 5.83 7.30
N THR A 71 -15.46 6.96 6.57
CA THR A 71 -14.36 7.55 5.82
C THR A 71 -13.70 8.70 6.56
N THR A 72 -12.46 9.01 6.18
CA THR A 72 -11.69 10.15 6.71
C THR A 72 -12.17 11.52 6.21
N ARG A 73 -13.17 11.58 5.31
CA ARG A 73 -13.60 12.80 4.61
C ARG A 73 -14.04 13.93 5.56
N ILE A 74 -14.61 13.59 6.72
CA ILE A 74 -15.10 14.56 7.70
C ILE A 74 -13.97 15.23 8.49
N TYR A 75 -12.77 14.65 8.52
CA TYR A 75 -11.70 15.13 9.38
C TYR A 75 -10.84 16.21 8.71
N ASN A 76 -10.77 16.27 7.37
CA ASN A 76 -9.87 17.18 6.63
C ASN A 76 -8.43 17.23 7.17
N ILE A 77 -7.99 16.16 7.84
CA ILE A 77 -6.65 16.05 8.40
C ILE A 77 -5.74 15.61 7.25
N GLY A 78 -4.74 16.43 6.97
CA GLY A 78 -3.67 16.10 6.03
C GLY A 78 -2.81 14.95 6.55
N GLY A 79 -1.83 14.56 5.75
CA GLY A 79 -0.82 13.59 6.15
C GLY A 79 0.52 13.96 5.57
N SER A 80 1.56 13.26 5.99
CA SER A 80 2.87 13.32 5.34
C SER A 80 2.91 12.36 4.15
N PHE A 81 3.69 12.70 3.15
CA PHE A 81 3.92 11.87 1.97
C PHE A 81 5.42 11.73 1.75
N ASN A 82 5.85 10.56 1.26
CA ASN A 82 7.25 10.26 0.98
C ASN A 82 8.15 10.44 2.22
N VAL A 83 7.66 9.97 3.37
CA VAL A 83 8.37 9.89 4.66
C VAL A 83 8.33 8.45 5.17
N PRO A 84 9.20 8.07 6.12
CA PRO A 84 9.12 6.76 6.77
C PRO A 84 7.76 6.55 7.45
N VAL A 85 7.22 5.35 7.33
CA VAL A 85 5.93 4.93 7.90
C VAL A 85 6.07 3.59 8.63
N SER A 86 5.11 3.24 9.49
CA SER A 86 5.03 1.92 10.11
C SER A 86 3.96 1.07 9.43
N ILE A 87 4.33 -0.05 8.84
CA ILE A 87 3.40 -1.02 8.25
C ILE A 87 3.49 -2.32 9.04
N GLY A 88 2.45 -2.68 9.78
CA GLY A 88 2.44 -3.88 10.60
C GLY A 88 3.51 -3.87 11.70
N GLY A 89 3.97 -2.68 12.12
CA GLY A 89 5.06 -2.50 13.06
C GLY A 89 6.47 -2.51 12.44
N VAL A 90 6.58 -2.66 11.12
CA VAL A 90 7.85 -2.60 10.39
C VAL A 90 8.09 -1.19 9.88
N ALA A 91 9.28 -0.64 10.13
CA ALA A 91 9.70 0.62 9.53
C ALA A 91 9.84 0.46 8.02
N THR A 92 9.08 1.26 7.27
CA THR A 92 9.04 1.24 5.81
C THR A 92 9.45 2.61 5.29
N ASN A 93 10.54 2.66 4.54
CA ASN A 93 11.07 3.89 3.97
C ASN A 93 10.65 4.03 2.50
N PRO A 94 10.54 5.28 2.00
CA PRO A 94 10.40 5.48 0.57
C PRO A 94 11.55 4.84 -0.22
N GLY A 95 11.21 3.99 -1.19
CA GLY A 95 12.18 3.28 -2.03
C GLY A 95 12.50 1.85 -1.61
N ASP A 96 11.96 1.39 -0.47
CA ASP A 96 12.03 -0.03 -0.07
C ASP A 96 11.28 -0.91 -1.08
N VAL A 97 11.76 -2.15 -1.22
CA VAL A 97 11.12 -3.16 -2.07
C VAL A 97 10.01 -3.83 -1.28
N VAL A 98 8.83 -3.89 -1.89
CA VAL A 98 7.65 -4.54 -1.30
C VAL A 98 7.27 -5.74 -2.15
N ILE A 99 7.16 -6.90 -1.51
CA ILE A 99 6.62 -8.12 -2.09
C ILE A 99 5.36 -8.47 -1.31
N ALA A 100 4.24 -8.62 -2.01
CA ALA A 100 2.97 -8.91 -1.38
C ALA A 100 2.22 -10.00 -2.16
N ASP A 101 1.73 -10.99 -1.43
CA ASP A 101 0.98 -12.12 -1.97
C ASP A 101 -0.14 -12.54 -0.99
N PHE A 102 -0.72 -13.72 -1.20
CA PHE A 102 -1.78 -14.24 -0.31
C PHE A 102 -1.29 -14.57 1.10
N SER A 103 0.02 -14.77 1.30
CA SER A 103 0.63 -15.07 2.59
C SER A 103 0.83 -13.81 3.42
N GLY A 104 1.02 -12.66 2.76
CA GLY A 104 1.15 -11.37 3.44
C GLY A 104 2.03 -10.39 2.67
N VAL A 105 2.77 -9.57 3.43
CA VAL A 105 3.60 -8.50 2.91
C VAL A 105 4.99 -8.61 3.51
N LEU A 106 6.00 -8.58 2.64
CA LEU A 106 7.42 -8.49 2.96
C LEU A 106 7.94 -7.13 2.48
N ILE A 107 8.67 -6.44 3.35
CA ILE A 107 9.28 -5.14 3.07
C ILE A 107 10.77 -5.27 3.36
N MET A 108 11.60 -4.90 2.39
CA MET A 108 13.05 -5.01 2.49
C MET A 108 13.73 -3.74 1.98
N PRO A 109 14.84 -3.31 2.60
CA PRO A 109 15.69 -2.27 2.03
C PRO A 109 16.13 -2.64 0.62
N LYS A 110 16.17 -1.64 -0.27
CA LYS A 110 16.55 -1.86 -1.67
C LYS A 110 17.92 -2.54 -1.82
N ASP A 111 18.89 -2.17 -0.98
CA ASP A 111 20.26 -2.69 -1.05
C ASP A 111 20.36 -4.17 -0.62
N GLU A 112 19.39 -4.66 0.16
CA GLU A 112 19.30 -6.07 0.58
C GLU A 112 18.54 -6.91 -0.46
N ALA A 113 17.54 -6.30 -1.11
CA ALA A 113 16.65 -6.98 -2.04
C ALA A 113 17.39 -7.64 -3.22
N GLU A 114 18.44 -7.02 -3.77
CA GLU A 114 19.21 -7.60 -4.88
C GLU A 114 19.88 -8.92 -4.48
N ALA A 115 20.50 -8.99 -3.30
CA ALA A 115 21.18 -10.18 -2.82
C ALA A 115 20.21 -11.34 -2.55
N ASP A 116 19.02 -11.02 -2.01
CA ASP A 116 18.00 -12.00 -1.67
C ASP A 116 17.29 -12.58 -2.90
N VAL A 117 17.07 -11.77 -3.94
CA VAL A 117 16.48 -12.23 -5.21
C VAL A 117 17.34 -13.31 -5.85
N ASP A 118 18.65 -13.12 -5.91
CA ASP A 118 19.59 -14.09 -6.48
C ASP A 118 19.59 -15.42 -5.70
N TRP A 119 19.48 -15.35 -4.37
CA TRP A 119 19.35 -16.55 -3.55
C TRP A 119 18.02 -17.26 -3.78
N ALA A 120 16.92 -16.51 -3.80
CA ALA A 120 15.56 -17.04 -3.97
C ALA A 120 15.39 -17.75 -5.32
N ILE A 121 15.88 -17.14 -6.40
CA ILE A 121 15.86 -17.74 -7.75
C ILE A 121 16.62 -19.08 -7.75
N ARG A 122 17.84 -19.11 -7.19
CA ARG A 122 18.64 -20.35 -7.11
C ARG A 122 17.91 -21.46 -6.39
N LYS A 123 17.31 -21.15 -5.24
CA LYS A 123 16.56 -22.12 -4.43
C LYS A 123 15.28 -22.62 -5.12
N ALA A 124 14.62 -21.78 -5.92
CA ALA A 124 13.42 -22.18 -6.67
C ALA A 124 13.76 -23.11 -7.85
N THR A 125 14.99 -23.04 -8.38
CA THR A 125 15.47 -23.86 -9.51
C THR A 125 16.25 -25.11 -9.11
N SER A 126 16.51 -25.33 -7.82
CA SER A 126 17.21 -26.50 -7.26
C SER A 126 16.24 -27.51 -6.65
#